data_AF-A0A2H5ZKW9-F1
#
_entry.id   AF-A0A2H5ZKW9-F1
#
_cell.length_a   1.000
_cell.length_b   1.000
_cell.length_c   1.000
_cell.angle_alpha   90.00
_cell.angle_beta   90.00
_cell.angle_gamma   90.00
#
_symmetry.space_group_name_H-M   'P 1'
#
loop_
_entity.id
_entity.type
_entity.pdbx_description
1 polymer ?
#
loop_
_entity_poly.entity_id
_entity_poly.type
_entity_poly.pdbx_seq_one_letter_code
_entity_poly.pdbx_strand_id
1 'polypeptide(L)'
;MGRQESRSDANTTHLALAQRAAREGNYAAVNDLYHAAAAAGIVEANKRAWGLLLVEAGNLEEGYRLCGRSAERESPLDSSNRSSPEQTGEDFTDFEALPRQQQADPLRSAHQELISLFRRWFAGRGDVYARQWYDARNDRTGYVPVREPLDDRQIAQHLEGRITLGQYLLYPDHHVSFAVIDLDPTAAAWERARLERGAELGGLGLPELCHYAQRISQVARDLGVPVFLEDTGGSGLHLWVFFAPRVPARRARAFLRELLWRSGSQPASVAAEIFPKQDELTGKGFGNLVKLPLGIHQATTRPSRFLNPQNLEPELAVAALSAIQPVDPAIFEQILQQRVIPLRASEASSTPVPNSLLTTPTLGSPRALAEALASIESGKPVAEAVDRVVEGCAVIKELVRLASEGEPVSTTALRCLLYSIGLIGRENPVIEQLLARTGTSRKELERIRRGLQSPIGCKRLHEYFPDLARRCTCPEVPEAGYATPVLFALSNPPRFARPQRVSPVEADEWLGDTPSASKEDLKAIIARLERMEEILRNFLGTRPDTVNPASLSEEPPWADEPQTTGPPVDQGNSRR
;
A
#
# COMPACT_ATOMS: atom_id res chain seq x y z
N MET A 1 -17.93 25.37 -33.03
CA MET A 1 -18.14 24.44 -31.91
C MET A 1 -18.06 22.95 -32.28
N GLY A 2 -18.03 22.53 -33.56
CA GLY A 2 -18.05 21.10 -33.95
C GLY A 2 -16.72 20.33 -34.03
N ARG A 3 -15.62 20.75 -33.37
CA ARG A 3 -14.32 20.03 -33.42
C ARG A 3 -13.91 19.33 -32.11
N GLN A 4 -14.64 19.54 -31.02
CA GLN A 4 -14.30 18.97 -29.70
C GLN A 4 -14.96 17.61 -29.45
N GLU A 5 -16.19 17.40 -29.92
CA GLU A 5 -16.91 16.13 -29.72
C GLU A 5 -16.27 14.95 -30.48
N SER A 6 -15.89 15.14 -31.76
CA SER A 6 -15.33 14.07 -32.61
C SER A 6 -13.95 13.57 -32.18
N ARG A 7 -13.15 14.41 -31.50
CA ARG A 7 -11.82 14.04 -31.00
C ARG A 7 -11.90 13.18 -29.73
N SER A 8 -12.94 13.37 -28.90
CA SER A 8 -13.11 12.59 -27.67
C SER A 8 -13.56 11.15 -27.94
N ASP A 9 -14.46 10.96 -28.92
CA ASP A 9 -14.95 9.63 -29.33
C ASP A 9 -13.85 8.81 -30.03
N ALA A 10 -13.03 9.45 -30.87
CA ALA A 10 -11.92 8.80 -31.55
C ALA A 10 -10.84 8.31 -30.56
N ASN A 11 -10.56 9.08 -29.50
CA ASN A 11 -9.60 8.68 -28.48
C ASN A 11 -10.06 7.45 -27.71
N THR A 12 -11.32 7.50 -27.27
CA THR A 12 -11.97 6.43 -26.52
C THR A 12 -11.98 5.13 -27.34
N THR A 13 -12.14 5.24 -28.65
CA THR A 13 -12.13 4.10 -29.58
C THR A 13 -10.73 3.48 -29.76
N HIS A 14 -9.70 4.29 -30.03
CA HIS A 14 -8.33 3.78 -30.21
C HIS A 14 -7.78 3.15 -28.93
N LEU A 15 -8.02 3.78 -27.79
CA LEU A 15 -7.59 3.25 -26.50
C LEU A 15 -8.30 1.93 -26.15
N ALA A 16 -9.60 1.82 -26.41
CA ALA A 16 -10.35 0.59 -26.18
C ALA A 16 -9.87 -0.58 -27.05
N LEU A 17 -9.49 -0.30 -28.31
CA LEU A 17 -8.89 -1.29 -29.21
C LEU A 17 -7.50 -1.72 -28.73
N ALA A 18 -6.67 -0.79 -28.27
CA ALA A 18 -5.33 -1.09 -27.76
C ALA A 18 -5.41 -1.96 -26.49
N GLN A 19 -6.33 -1.66 -25.57
CA GLN A 19 -6.58 -2.50 -24.40
C GLN A 19 -7.03 -3.92 -24.75
N ARG A 20 -7.83 -4.08 -25.82
CA ARG A 20 -8.24 -5.40 -26.29
C ARG A 20 -7.04 -6.16 -26.87
N ALA A 21 -6.23 -5.51 -27.69
CA ALA A 21 -5.03 -6.09 -28.26
C ALA A 21 -4.03 -6.54 -27.17
N ALA A 22 -3.82 -5.74 -26.13
CA ALA A 22 -3.00 -6.13 -24.98
C ALA A 22 -3.52 -7.38 -24.26
N ARG A 23 -4.84 -7.48 -24.01
CA ARG A 23 -5.46 -8.68 -23.43
C ARG A 23 -5.30 -9.94 -24.30
N GLU A 24 -5.29 -9.76 -25.61
CA GLU A 24 -5.08 -10.82 -26.60
C GLU A 24 -3.58 -11.11 -26.85
N GLY A 25 -2.67 -10.38 -26.21
CA GLY A 25 -1.22 -10.52 -26.37
C GLY A 25 -0.66 -9.93 -27.68
N ASN A 26 -1.47 -9.17 -28.43
CA ASN A 26 -1.08 -8.54 -29.69
C ASN A 26 -0.46 -7.16 -29.45
N TYR A 27 0.76 -7.14 -28.92
CA TYR A 27 1.47 -5.91 -28.58
C TYR A 27 1.95 -5.09 -29.78
N ALA A 28 2.06 -5.70 -30.97
CA ALA A 28 2.32 -4.95 -32.20
C ALA A 28 1.16 -4.01 -32.53
N ALA A 29 -0.07 -4.52 -32.46
CA ALA A 29 -1.27 -3.70 -32.66
C ALA A 29 -1.42 -2.60 -31.60
N VAL A 30 -0.94 -2.81 -30.36
CA VAL A 30 -0.92 -1.75 -29.34
C VAL A 30 -0.04 -0.57 -29.78
N ASN A 31 1.15 -0.84 -30.32
CA ASN A 31 2.05 0.19 -30.83
C ASN A 31 1.46 0.91 -32.05
N ASP A 32 0.88 0.18 -33.01
CA ASP A 32 0.27 0.77 -34.20
C ASP A 32 -0.89 1.72 -33.84
N LEU A 33 -1.76 1.28 -32.92
CA LEU A 33 -2.89 2.09 -32.42
C LEU A 33 -2.41 3.33 -31.66
N TYR A 34 -1.30 3.22 -30.93
CA TYR A 34 -0.68 4.38 -30.29
C TYR A 34 -0.18 5.39 -31.32
N HIS A 35 0.55 4.95 -32.35
CA HIS A 35 1.06 5.85 -33.39
C HIS A 35 -0.09 6.56 -34.13
N ALA A 36 -1.18 5.85 -34.43
CA ALA A 36 -2.39 6.44 -35.00
C ALA A 36 -3.03 7.49 -34.07
N ALA A 37 -3.15 7.19 -32.78
CA ALA A 37 -3.68 8.13 -31.78
C ALA A 37 -2.76 9.35 -31.57
N ALA A 38 -1.44 9.16 -31.61
CA ALA A 38 -0.45 10.23 -31.48
C ALA A 38 -0.51 11.17 -32.69
N ALA A 39 -0.57 10.63 -33.90
CA ALA A 39 -0.73 11.39 -35.14
C ALA A 39 -2.05 12.20 -35.17
N ALA A 40 -3.11 11.67 -34.56
CA ALA A 40 -4.39 12.36 -34.41
C ALA A 40 -4.42 13.40 -33.26
N GLY A 41 -3.36 13.50 -32.45
CA GLY A 41 -3.26 14.46 -31.33
C GLY A 41 -4.21 14.14 -30.17
N ILE A 42 -4.61 12.88 -30.02
CA ILE A 42 -5.63 12.45 -29.03
C ILE A 42 -5.06 11.67 -27.84
N VAL A 43 -3.75 11.39 -27.82
CA VAL A 43 -3.06 10.74 -26.68
C VAL A 43 -3.17 11.55 -25.38
N GLU A 44 -3.16 12.87 -25.49
CA GLU A 44 -3.02 13.80 -24.35
C GLU A 44 -4.08 13.57 -23.25
N ALA A 45 -5.33 13.34 -23.64
CA ALA A 45 -6.43 13.16 -22.70
C ALA A 45 -6.37 11.84 -21.91
N ASN A 46 -5.57 10.86 -22.35
CA ASN A 46 -5.42 9.54 -21.71
C ASN A 46 -3.94 9.12 -21.62
N LYS A 47 -3.03 10.09 -21.41
CA LYS A 47 -1.56 9.91 -21.39
C LYS A 47 -1.12 8.69 -20.59
N ARG A 48 -1.62 8.58 -19.36
CA ARG A 48 -1.24 7.50 -18.43
C ARG A 48 -1.67 6.13 -18.94
N ALA A 49 -2.89 6.00 -19.44
CA ALA A 49 -3.40 4.73 -19.95
C ALA A 49 -2.63 4.27 -21.19
N TRP A 50 -2.31 5.20 -22.09
CA TRP A 50 -1.41 4.94 -23.22
C TRP A 50 0.00 4.55 -22.75
N GLY A 51 0.54 5.27 -21.76
CA GLY A 51 1.84 4.99 -21.18
C GLY A 51 1.96 3.55 -20.65
N LEU A 52 0.98 3.09 -19.87
CA LEU A 52 0.96 1.73 -19.33
C LEU A 52 0.86 0.66 -20.42
N LEU A 53 0.03 0.87 -21.44
CA LEU A 53 -0.09 -0.06 -22.57
C LEU A 53 1.19 -0.15 -23.40
N LEU A 54 1.88 0.97 -23.61
CA LEU A 54 3.17 0.99 -24.31
C LEU A 54 4.26 0.29 -23.51
N VAL A 55 4.28 0.47 -22.18
CA VAL A 55 5.18 -0.27 -21.29
C VAL A 55 4.94 -1.77 -21.40
N GLU A 56 3.68 -2.21 -21.32
CA GLU A 56 3.30 -3.62 -21.48
C GLU A 56 3.70 -4.16 -22.87
N ALA A 57 3.54 -3.33 -23.91
CA ALA A 57 3.91 -3.65 -25.29
C ALA A 57 5.42 -3.57 -25.58
N GLY A 58 6.25 -3.24 -24.59
CA GLY A 58 7.71 -3.16 -24.71
C GLY A 58 8.27 -1.84 -25.24
N ASN A 59 7.43 -0.84 -25.52
CA ASN A 59 7.84 0.51 -25.88
C ASN A 59 8.05 1.36 -24.60
N LEU A 60 9.09 0.99 -23.86
CA LEU A 60 9.36 1.50 -22.52
C LEU A 60 9.66 3.00 -22.50
N GLU A 61 10.43 3.51 -23.47
CA GLU A 61 10.86 4.91 -23.53
C GLU A 61 9.65 5.84 -23.64
N GLU A 62 8.80 5.59 -24.65
CA GLU A 62 7.61 6.40 -24.87
C GLU A 62 6.56 6.18 -23.78
N GLY A 63 6.41 4.93 -23.33
CA GLY A 63 5.51 4.57 -22.24
C GLY A 63 5.81 5.31 -20.93
N TYR A 64 7.08 5.34 -20.52
CA TYR A 64 7.54 6.05 -19.33
C TYR A 64 7.46 7.57 -19.49
N ARG A 65 7.79 8.12 -20.67
CA ARG A 65 7.63 9.54 -20.97
C ARG A 65 6.19 10.00 -20.77
N LEU A 66 5.21 9.23 -21.28
CA LEU A 66 3.78 9.54 -21.11
C LEU A 66 3.30 9.40 -19.67
N CYS A 67 3.95 8.57 -18.87
CA CYS A 67 3.68 8.43 -17.44
C CYS A 67 4.33 9.54 -16.59
N GLY A 68 5.04 10.50 -17.19
CA GLY A 68 5.73 11.57 -16.48
C GLY A 68 7.03 11.13 -15.80
N ARG A 69 7.66 10.04 -16.27
CA ARG A 69 8.95 9.58 -15.77
C ARG A 69 10.07 10.11 -16.65
N SER A 70 11.13 10.63 -16.04
CA SER A 70 12.43 10.68 -16.71
C SER A 70 12.88 9.24 -16.96
N ALA A 71 13.40 8.94 -18.16
CA ALA A 71 14.12 7.70 -18.42
C ALA A 71 15.49 7.73 -17.71
N GLU A 72 15.48 7.96 -16.39
CA GLU A 72 16.62 7.70 -15.52
C GLU A 72 16.82 6.18 -15.50
N ARG A 73 17.50 5.76 -16.57
CA ARG A 73 18.21 4.52 -16.70
C ARG A 73 19.14 4.41 -15.48
N GLU A 74 18.75 3.62 -14.49
CA GLU A 74 19.66 2.53 -14.16
C GLU A 74 19.57 1.52 -15.32
N SER A 75 20.18 1.88 -16.46
CA SER A 75 20.68 0.87 -17.37
C SER A 75 21.71 0.13 -16.54
N PRO A 76 21.64 -1.20 -16.41
CA PRO A 76 22.84 -1.95 -16.22
C PRO A 76 23.70 -1.59 -17.42
N LEU A 77 24.76 -0.83 -17.13
CA LEU A 77 25.87 -0.45 -18.00
C LEU A 77 25.66 0.82 -18.85
N ASP A 78 26.54 1.75 -18.51
CA ASP A 78 26.90 3.01 -19.12
C ASP A 78 27.04 2.92 -20.65
N SER A 79 26.33 3.80 -21.37
CA SER A 79 26.49 3.98 -22.81
C SER A 79 26.93 5.41 -23.11
N SER A 80 28.12 5.80 -22.64
CA SER A 80 28.83 6.95 -23.19
C SER A 80 30.05 6.50 -24.00
N ASN A 81 29.84 6.17 -25.28
CA ASN A 81 30.79 6.56 -26.32
C ASN A 81 30.16 6.37 -27.70
N ARG A 82 29.60 7.45 -28.25
CA ARG A 82 29.24 7.51 -29.66
C ARG A 82 29.90 8.73 -30.28
N SER A 83 31.21 8.66 -30.40
CA SER A 83 31.96 9.42 -31.40
C SER A 83 31.95 8.59 -32.68
N SER A 84 31.14 9.03 -33.64
CA SER A 84 31.30 8.61 -35.04
C SER A 84 32.70 8.99 -35.54
N PRO A 85 33.24 8.25 -36.51
CA PRO A 85 33.61 8.92 -37.75
C PRO A 85 32.97 8.26 -38.98
N GLU A 86 32.70 9.14 -39.93
CA GLU A 86 32.27 8.89 -41.30
C GLU A 86 33.36 8.20 -42.15
N GLN A 87 32.89 7.37 -43.11
CA GLN A 87 33.46 7.07 -44.46
C GLN A 87 34.86 6.40 -44.50
N THR A 88 35.15 5.38 -45.32
CA THR A 88 35.09 5.30 -46.78
C THR A 88 35.32 3.84 -47.26
N GLY A 89 34.84 3.50 -48.46
CA GLY A 89 35.62 2.81 -49.50
C GLY A 89 35.88 1.29 -49.46
N GLU A 90 35.23 0.60 -50.40
CA GLU A 90 35.78 -0.42 -51.32
C GLU A 90 36.04 -1.90 -50.88
N ASP A 91 35.55 -2.78 -51.76
CA ASP A 91 35.83 -4.20 -52.05
C ASP A 91 36.90 -4.94 -51.23
N PHE A 92 36.58 -6.17 -50.76
CA PHE A 92 37.29 -7.38 -51.18
C PHE A 92 36.63 -8.67 -50.66
N THR A 93 36.65 -9.69 -51.51
CA THR A 93 36.11 -11.04 -51.38
C THR A 93 36.88 -11.95 -50.41
N ASP A 94 36.16 -12.98 -49.92
CA ASP A 94 36.63 -14.23 -49.28
C ASP A 94 37.51 -14.11 -48.03
N PHE A 95 36.90 -14.42 -46.87
CA PHE A 95 37.64 -14.92 -45.71
C PHE A 95 36.87 -16.08 -45.09
N GLU A 96 37.53 -17.24 -45.04
CA GLU A 96 37.07 -18.45 -44.38
C GLU A 96 36.47 -18.14 -43.01
N ALA A 97 35.27 -18.67 -42.75
CA ALA A 97 34.62 -18.59 -41.46
C ALA A 97 35.42 -19.38 -40.42
N LEU A 98 36.43 -18.75 -39.84
CA LEU A 98 37.01 -19.18 -38.57
C LEU A 98 35.87 -19.22 -37.53
N PRO A 99 35.81 -20.26 -36.66
CA PRO A 99 34.73 -20.40 -35.71
C PRO A 99 34.66 -19.14 -34.86
N ARG A 100 33.53 -18.41 -34.92
CA ARG A 100 33.23 -17.32 -33.99
C ARG A 100 33.28 -17.92 -32.59
N GLN A 101 34.39 -17.72 -31.88
CA GLN A 101 34.43 -17.89 -30.45
C GLN A 101 33.32 -16.98 -29.89
N GLN A 102 32.30 -17.61 -29.32
CA GLN A 102 31.23 -16.94 -28.59
C GLN A 102 31.85 -16.24 -27.37
N GLN A 103 32.40 -15.05 -27.56
CA GLN A 103 32.59 -14.13 -26.45
C GLN A 103 31.20 -13.65 -26.07
N ALA A 104 30.69 -14.15 -24.95
CA ALA A 104 29.42 -13.73 -24.39
C ALA A 104 29.47 -12.23 -24.10
N ASP A 105 28.48 -11.50 -24.62
CA ASP A 105 28.28 -10.08 -24.37
C ASP A 105 28.18 -9.83 -22.84
N PRO A 106 29.07 -9.03 -22.23
CA PRO A 106 29.08 -8.78 -20.79
C PRO A 106 27.74 -8.27 -20.24
N LEU A 107 27.01 -7.48 -21.04
CA LEU A 107 25.68 -6.97 -20.70
C LEU A 107 24.66 -8.10 -20.54
N ARG A 108 24.68 -9.04 -21.49
CA ARG A 108 23.79 -10.22 -21.46
C ARG A 108 24.13 -11.13 -20.29
N SER A 109 25.42 -11.28 -19.97
CA SER A 109 25.87 -12.06 -18.83
C SER A 109 25.38 -11.46 -17.50
N ALA A 110 25.52 -10.15 -17.31
CA ALA A 110 25.05 -9.47 -16.09
C ALA A 110 23.52 -9.52 -15.94
N HIS A 111 22.78 -9.39 -17.05
CA HIS A 111 21.32 -9.50 -17.04
C HIS A 111 20.86 -10.93 -16.69
N GLN A 112 21.52 -11.95 -17.24
CA GLN A 112 21.25 -13.35 -16.91
C GLN A 112 21.60 -13.68 -15.46
N GLU A 113 22.68 -13.12 -14.93
CA GLU A 113 23.05 -13.23 -13.52
C GLU A 113 21.97 -12.63 -12.61
N LEU A 114 21.49 -11.42 -12.94
CA LEU A 114 20.41 -10.76 -12.21
C LEU A 114 19.13 -11.62 -12.17
N ILE A 115 18.72 -12.16 -13.32
CA ILE A 115 17.56 -13.06 -13.41
C ILE A 115 17.75 -14.31 -12.55
N SER A 116 18.93 -14.93 -12.63
CA SER A 116 19.27 -16.13 -11.86
C SER A 116 19.22 -15.88 -10.36
N LEU A 117 19.81 -14.78 -9.89
CA LEU A 117 19.78 -14.35 -8.50
C LEU A 117 18.36 -14.03 -8.04
N PHE A 118 17.58 -13.31 -8.85
CA PHE A 118 16.19 -13.00 -8.54
C PHE A 118 15.36 -14.27 -8.38
N ARG A 119 15.47 -15.20 -9.35
CA ARG A 119 14.77 -16.50 -9.31
C ARG A 119 15.15 -17.30 -8.06
N ARG A 120 16.44 -17.35 -7.72
CA ARG A 120 16.95 -18.08 -6.54
C ARG A 120 16.25 -17.67 -5.25
N TRP A 121 15.99 -16.38 -5.06
CA TRP A 121 15.44 -15.85 -3.81
C TRP A 121 13.92 -15.67 -3.83
N PHE A 122 13.36 -15.27 -4.97
CA PHE A 122 11.97 -14.82 -5.07
C PHE A 122 11.02 -15.76 -5.81
N ALA A 123 11.50 -16.85 -6.44
CA ALA A 123 10.61 -17.79 -7.14
C ALA A 123 9.55 -18.40 -6.22
N GLY A 124 9.86 -18.59 -4.93
CA GLY A 124 8.91 -19.12 -3.96
C GLY A 124 8.36 -20.49 -4.40
N ARG A 125 7.04 -20.68 -4.25
CA ARG A 125 6.37 -21.91 -4.69
C ARG A 125 6.37 -22.03 -6.22
N GLY A 126 6.74 -23.21 -6.73
CA GLY A 126 6.94 -23.44 -8.16
C GLY A 126 5.68 -23.74 -8.98
N ASP A 127 4.49 -23.73 -8.38
CA ASP A 127 3.22 -24.10 -9.04
C ASP A 127 2.33 -22.90 -9.39
N VAL A 128 2.63 -21.71 -8.87
CA VAL A 128 1.83 -20.50 -9.12
C VAL A 128 2.61 -19.23 -8.78
N TYR A 129 2.46 -18.21 -9.61
CA TYR A 129 2.82 -16.83 -9.29
C TYR A 129 1.61 -15.90 -9.50
N ALA A 130 1.72 -14.64 -9.08
CA ALA A 130 0.69 -13.64 -9.31
C ALA A 130 1.16 -12.61 -10.34
N ARG A 131 0.32 -12.28 -11.31
CA ARG A 131 0.56 -11.17 -12.24
C ARG A 131 -0.40 -10.02 -11.92
N GLN A 132 0.12 -8.81 -11.80
CA GLN A 132 -0.73 -7.64 -11.64
C GLN A 132 -1.46 -7.34 -12.96
N TRP A 133 -2.71 -6.93 -12.87
CA TRP A 133 -3.49 -6.39 -13.97
C TRP A 133 -3.95 -4.97 -13.63
N TYR A 134 -4.16 -4.17 -14.66
CA TYR A 134 -4.70 -2.83 -14.57
C TYR A 134 -5.98 -2.73 -15.41
N ASP A 135 -7.08 -2.29 -14.78
CA ASP A 135 -8.33 -1.95 -15.45
C ASP A 135 -8.43 -0.43 -15.54
N ALA A 136 -8.01 0.09 -16.70
CA ALA A 136 -8.04 1.51 -17.01
C ALA A 136 -9.45 2.12 -17.02
N ARG A 137 -10.53 1.33 -17.19
CA ARG A 137 -11.90 1.85 -17.24
C ARG A 137 -12.40 2.27 -15.86
N ASN A 138 -11.98 1.55 -14.84
CA ASN A 138 -12.40 1.77 -13.46
C ASN A 138 -11.27 2.32 -12.58
N ASP A 139 -10.10 2.57 -13.17
CA ASP A 139 -8.84 2.89 -12.50
C ASP A 139 -8.54 1.94 -11.33
N ARG A 140 -8.72 0.63 -11.59
CA ARG A 140 -8.51 -0.43 -10.60
C ARG A 140 -7.30 -1.26 -10.97
N THR A 141 -6.58 -1.71 -9.95
CA THR A 141 -5.51 -2.68 -10.12
C THR A 141 -5.81 -3.89 -9.26
N GLY A 142 -5.30 -5.05 -9.66
CA GLY A 142 -5.42 -6.27 -8.87
C GLY A 142 -4.41 -7.30 -9.32
N TYR A 143 -4.44 -8.47 -8.69
CA TYR A 143 -3.59 -9.59 -9.07
C TYR A 143 -4.43 -10.77 -9.55
N VAL A 144 -3.89 -11.48 -10.54
CA VAL A 144 -4.45 -12.75 -11.03
C VAL A 144 -3.42 -13.87 -10.82
N PRO A 145 -3.82 -15.04 -10.27
CA PRO A 145 -2.93 -16.19 -10.21
C PRO A 145 -2.67 -16.75 -11.61
N VAL A 146 -1.40 -17.02 -11.92
CA VAL A 146 -0.96 -17.75 -13.09
C VAL A 146 -0.38 -19.09 -12.61
N ARG A 147 -1.02 -20.20 -13.00
CA ARG A 147 -0.72 -21.56 -12.50
C ARG A 147 0.42 -22.21 -13.28
N GLU A 148 1.55 -21.52 -13.30
CA GLU A 148 2.77 -21.92 -14.00
C GLU A 148 3.97 -21.62 -13.08
N PRO A 149 5.11 -22.31 -13.24
CA PRO A 149 6.34 -21.92 -12.56
C PRO A 149 6.79 -20.54 -13.01
N LEU A 150 7.37 -19.76 -12.09
CA LEU A 150 7.99 -18.49 -12.44
C LEU A 150 9.33 -18.74 -13.16
N ASP A 151 9.39 -18.41 -14.45
CA ASP A 151 10.55 -18.62 -15.32
C ASP A 151 11.33 -17.33 -15.62
N ASP A 152 12.47 -17.49 -16.30
CA ASP A 152 13.40 -16.40 -16.61
C ASP A 152 12.78 -15.34 -17.53
N ARG A 153 11.83 -15.72 -18.38
CA ARG A 153 11.13 -14.79 -19.27
C ARG A 153 10.22 -13.86 -18.48
N GLN A 154 9.40 -14.39 -17.56
CA GLN A 154 8.54 -13.51 -16.76
C GLN A 154 9.35 -12.63 -15.80
N ILE A 155 10.45 -13.17 -15.24
CA ILE A 155 11.37 -12.39 -14.40
C ILE A 155 12.01 -11.25 -15.21
N ALA A 156 12.50 -11.53 -16.42
CA ALA A 156 13.05 -10.49 -17.30
C ALA A 156 12.02 -9.38 -17.56
N GLN A 157 10.79 -9.74 -17.92
CA GLN A 157 9.71 -8.77 -18.16
C GLN A 157 9.38 -7.92 -16.92
N HIS A 158 9.47 -8.50 -15.72
CA HIS A 158 9.27 -7.78 -14.46
C HIS A 158 10.38 -6.79 -14.16
N LEU A 159 11.64 -7.22 -14.33
CA LEU A 159 12.83 -6.38 -14.12
C LEU A 159 12.93 -5.23 -15.14
N GLU A 160 12.45 -5.45 -16.36
CA GLU A 160 12.32 -4.41 -17.40
C GLU A 160 11.14 -3.45 -17.13
N GLY A 161 10.27 -3.79 -16.17
CA GLY A 161 9.07 -3.04 -15.82
C GLY A 161 7.89 -3.21 -16.76
N ARG A 162 7.93 -4.17 -17.69
CA ARG A 162 6.83 -4.49 -18.62
C ARG A 162 5.64 -5.10 -17.90
N ILE A 163 5.89 -5.91 -16.87
CA ILE A 163 4.86 -6.50 -16.01
C ILE A 163 5.22 -6.28 -14.53
N THR A 164 4.25 -6.42 -13.64
CA THR A 164 4.50 -6.44 -12.19
C THR A 164 4.08 -7.80 -11.63
N LEU A 165 5.05 -8.52 -11.06
CA LEU A 165 4.84 -9.82 -10.44
C LEU A 165 4.59 -9.71 -8.93
N GLY A 166 3.87 -10.68 -8.41
CA GLY A 166 3.74 -10.96 -6.99
C GLY A 166 3.88 -12.46 -6.73
N GLN A 167 4.11 -12.82 -5.48
CA GLN A 167 4.28 -14.21 -5.08
C GLN A 167 3.35 -14.56 -3.92
N TYR A 168 2.74 -15.74 -4.00
CA TYR A 168 2.06 -16.37 -2.88
C TYR A 168 3.12 -17.06 -2.02
N LEU A 169 3.20 -16.69 -0.74
CA LEU A 169 4.33 -17.08 0.12
C LEU A 169 4.20 -18.51 0.64
N LEU A 170 2.97 -18.98 0.87
CA LEU A 170 2.72 -20.30 1.44
C LEU A 170 2.82 -21.39 0.38
N TYR A 171 3.68 -22.36 0.66
CA TYR A 171 3.71 -23.63 -0.05
C TYR A 171 2.53 -24.51 0.39
N PRO A 172 2.19 -25.57 -0.40
CA PRO A 172 1.12 -26.51 -0.05
C PRO A 172 1.29 -27.17 1.32
N ASP A 173 2.54 -27.35 1.78
CA ASP A 173 2.92 -27.89 3.09
C ASP A 173 2.95 -26.83 4.21
N HIS A 174 2.41 -25.63 3.98
CA HIS A 174 2.36 -24.51 4.93
C HIS A 174 3.73 -23.96 5.36
N HIS A 175 4.78 -24.26 4.59
CA HIS A 175 6.10 -23.66 4.78
C HIS A 175 6.27 -22.40 3.94
N VAL A 176 7.31 -21.62 4.26
CA VAL A 176 7.75 -20.45 3.50
C VAL A 176 9.25 -20.49 3.27
N SER A 177 9.69 -19.99 2.11
CA SER A 177 11.11 -19.72 1.81
C SER A 177 11.53 -18.29 2.17
N PHE A 178 10.57 -17.39 2.36
CA PHE A 178 10.79 -16.03 2.84
C PHE A 178 9.54 -15.47 3.51
N ALA A 179 9.71 -14.42 4.31
CA ALA A 179 8.64 -13.66 4.95
C ALA A 179 8.97 -12.16 4.87
N VAL A 180 7.94 -11.32 5.03
CA VAL A 180 8.07 -9.86 4.85
C VAL A 180 7.42 -9.14 6.01
N ILE A 181 8.09 -8.12 6.53
CA ILE A 181 7.47 -7.06 7.33
C ILE A 181 7.15 -5.93 6.36
N ASP A 182 5.88 -5.64 6.18
CA ASP A 182 5.36 -4.60 5.31
C ASP A 182 5.04 -3.36 6.17
N LEU A 183 5.73 -2.26 5.91
CA LEU A 183 5.57 -1.01 6.63
C LEU A 183 4.93 0.03 5.71
N ASP A 184 3.73 0.46 6.05
CA ASP A 184 3.01 1.51 5.35
C ASP A 184 2.71 2.69 6.27
N PRO A 185 2.62 3.91 5.75
CA PRO A 185 2.00 4.99 6.50
C PRO A 185 0.52 4.71 6.74
N THR A 186 0.03 5.09 7.92
CA THR A 186 -1.42 5.16 8.15
C THR A 186 -2.05 6.18 7.19
N ALA A 187 -3.33 5.98 6.85
CA ALA A 187 -4.04 6.88 5.92
C ALA A 187 -3.97 8.36 6.35
N ALA A 188 -4.06 8.64 7.65
CA ALA A 188 -3.97 9.99 8.19
C ALA A 188 -2.55 10.59 8.05
N ALA A 189 -1.51 9.79 8.29
CA ALA A 189 -0.12 10.23 8.12
C ALA A 189 0.21 10.46 6.64
N TRP A 190 -0.28 9.58 5.77
CA TRP A 190 -0.10 9.69 4.33
C TRP A 190 -0.76 10.95 3.77
N GLU A 191 -2.02 11.20 4.14
CA GLU A 191 -2.76 12.38 3.67
C GLU A 191 -2.09 13.68 4.14
N ARG A 192 -1.66 13.74 5.41
CA ARG A 192 -0.93 14.90 5.93
C ARG A 192 0.36 15.17 5.14
N ALA A 193 1.15 14.13 4.91
CA ALA A 193 2.42 14.26 4.21
C ALA A 193 2.22 14.68 2.75
N ARG A 194 1.17 14.17 2.09
CA ARG A 194 0.77 14.56 0.73
C ARG A 194 0.40 16.04 0.65
N LEU A 195 -0.31 16.56 1.64
CA LEU A 195 -0.71 17.98 1.70
C LEU A 195 0.48 18.91 1.98
N GLU A 196 1.41 18.50 2.85
CA GLU A 196 2.55 19.32 3.24
C GLU A 196 3.70 19.31 2.22
N ARG A 197 3.94 18.16 1.57
CA ARG A 197 5.14 17.91 0.77
C ARG A 197 4.86 17.54 -0.70
N GLY A 198 3.59 17.45 -1.08
CA GLY A 198 3.17 17.18 -2.44
C GLY A 198 2.93 15.70 -2.77
N ALA A 199 2.32 15.47 -3.94
CA ALA A 199 1.81 14.17 -4.39
C ALA A 199 2.88 13.15 -4.82
N GLU A 200 4.14 13.57 -4.97
CA GLU A 200 5.25 12.73 -5.43
C GLU A 200 6.02 12.02 -4.29
N LEU A 201 5.63 12.29 -3.04
CA LEU A 201 6.22 11.68 -1.87
C LEU A 201 6.05 10.15 -1.94
N GLY A 202 7.14 9.41 -1.79
CA GLY A 202 7.12 7.96 -1.58
C GLY A 202 7.38 7.62 -0.12
N GLY A 203 7.49 6.33 0.21
CA GLY A 203 7.77 5.90 1.59
C GLY A 203 9.00 6.55 2.22
N LEU A 204 10.06 6.74 1.43
CA LEU A 204 11.30 7.40 1.87
C LEU A 204 11.13 8.87 2.28
N GLY A 205 10.03 9.51 1.87
CA GLY A 205 9.72 10.90 2.23
C GLY A 205 9.13 11.07 3.63
N LEU A 206 8.90 9.98 4.36
CA LEU A 206 8.28 9.94 5.68
C LEU A 206 9.29 9.57 6.78
N PRO A 207 9.77 10.55 7.57
CA PRO A 207 10.83 10.31 8.55
C PRO A 207 10.52 9.21 9.57
N GLU A 208 9.28 9.14 10.08
CA GLU A 208 8.90 8.13 11.07
C GLU A 208 8.85 6.71 10.50
N LEU A 209 8.48 6.57 9.22
CA LEU A 209 8.50 5.28 8.51
C LEU A 209 9.95 4.80 8.32
N CYS A 210 10.81 5.70 7.80
CA CYS A 210 12.24 5.46 7.61
C CYS A 210 12.95 5.07 8.90
N HIS A 211 12.75 5.85 9.96
CA HIS A 211 13.37 5.61 11.26
C HIS A 211 12.92 4.26 11.85
N TYR A 212 11.65 3.89 11.69
CA TYR A 212 11.18 2.59 12.18
C TYR A 212 11.78 1.42 11.40
N ALA A 213 11.86 1.52 10.07
CA ALA A 213 12.52 0.53 9.23
C ALA A 213 14.01 0.36 9.57
N GLN A 214 14.74 1.46 9.79
CA GLN A 214 16.15 1.42 10.25
C GLN A 214 16.28 0.78 11.62
N ARG A 215 15.38 1.09 12.56
CA ARG A 215 15.39 0.49 13.90
C ARG A 215 15.19 -1.02 13.87
N ILE A 216 14.25 -1.52 13.05
CA ILE A 216 14.05 -2.96 12.86
C ILE A 216 15.28 -3.60 12.22
N SER A 217 15.86 -2.95 11.22
CA SER A 217 17.08 -3.42 10.55
C SER A 217 18.29 -3.45 11.50
N GLN A 218 18.39 -2.49 12.42
CA GLN A 218 19.45 -2.45 13.43
C GLN A 218 19.29 -3.61 14.43
N VAL A 219 18.07 -3.81 14.97
CA VAL A 219 17.78 -4.94 15.87
C VAL A 219 18.07 -6.28 15.19
N ALA A 220 17.68 -6.44 13.92
CA ALA A 220 17.99 -7.65 13.17
C ALA A 220 19.50 -7.88 13.05
N ARG A 221 20.28 -6.83 12.72
CA ARG A 221 21.74 -6.90 12.66
C ARG A 221 22.36 -7.30 13.99
N ASP A 222 21.93 -6.69 15.10
CA ASP A 222 22.45 -6.98 16.44
C ASP A 222 22.18 -8.43 16.85
N LEU A 223 21.13 -9.03 16.31
CA LEU A 223 20.76 -10.43 16.50
C LEU A 223 21.38 -11.38 15.45
N GLY A 224 22.16 -10.87 14.51
CA GLY A 224 22.74 -11.66 13.42
C GLY A 224 21.72 -12.16 12.40
N VAL A 225 20.57 -11.49 12.26
CA VAL A 225 19.49 -11.83 11.33
C VAL A 225 19.64 -11.02 10.03
N PRO A 226 19.88 -11.66 8.88
CA PRO A 226 19.90 -10.97 7.59
C PRO A 226 18.51 -10.44 7.23
N VAL A 227 18.42 -9.14 6.96
CA VAL A 227 17.20 -8.46 6.51
C VAL A 227 17.52 -7.60 5.29
N PHE A 228 16.65 -7.65 4.29
CA PHE A 228 16.79 -6.86 3.05
C PHE A 228 15.68 -5.84 2.97
N LEU A 229 16.06 -4.56 2.87
CA LEU A 229 15.13 -3.45 2.84
C LEU A 229 14.81 -3.04 1.40
N GLU A 230 13.55 -2.75 1.12
CA GLU A 230 13.05 -2.36 -0.20
C GLU A 230 12.17 -1.10 -0.09
N ASP A 231 12.44 -0.08 -0.89
CA ASP A 231 11.41 0.91 -1.27
C ASP A 231 10.48 0.23 -2.27
N THR A 232 9.22 0.07 -1.90
CA THR A 232 8.22 -0.62 -2.73
C THR A 232 7.90 0.13 -4.03
N GLY A 233 8.33 1.39 -4.14
CA GLY A 233 7.93 2.36 -5.16
C GLY A 233 6.58 3.01 -4.86
N GLY A 234 5.83 2.51 -3.89
CA GLY A 234 4.58 3.09 -3.39
C GLY A 234 4.80 4.00 -2.19
N SER A 235 3.92 3.87 -1.21
CA SER A 235 3.99 4.57 0.08
C SER A 235 4.81 3.84 1.13
N GLY A 236 5.06 2.53 0.96
CA GLY A 236 5.61 1.66 2.00
C GLY A 236 7.03 1.18 1.76
N LEU A 237 7.60 0.57 2.79
CA LEU A 237 8.89 -0.13 2.79
C LEU A 237 8.69 -1.59 3.17
N HIS A 238 9.39 -2.51 2.52
CA HIS A 238 9.38 -3.92 2.89
C HIS A 238 10.71 -4.34 3.51
N LEU A 239 10.65 -5.17 4.56
CA LEU A 239 11.80 -5.86 5.14
C LEU A 239 11.67 -7.36 4.89
N TRP A 240 12.53 -7.90 4.03
CA TRP A 240 12.52 -9.29 3.60
C TRP A 240 13.46 -10.14 4.45
N VAL A 241 12.99 -11.33 4.81
CA VAL A 241 13.75 -12.36 5.56
C VAL A 241 13.65 -13.68 4.82
N PHE A 242 14.78 -14.32 4.53
CA PHE A 242 14.86 -15.56 3.77
C PHE A 242 15.19 -16.77 4.65
N PHE A 243 14.69 -17.95 4.28
CA PHE A 243 14.86 -19.19 5.05
C PHE A 243 15.32 -20.33 4.14
N ALA A 244 16.43 -20.97 4.53
CA ALA A 244 16.92 -22.20 3.92
C ALA A 244 17.49 -23.11 5.03
N PRO A 245 16.88 -24.28 5.30
CA PRO A 245 15.69 -24.83 4.68
C PRO A 245 14.43 -23.98 4.93
N ARG A 246 13.37 -24.22 4.15
CA ARG A 246 12.06 -23.58 4.37
C ARG A 246 11.56 -23.86 5.79
N VAL A 247 10.88 -22.89 6.40
CA VAL A 247 10.35 -23.01 7.77
C VAL A 247 8.83 -22.97 7.77
N PRO A 248 8.16 -23.56 8.79
CA PRO A 248 6.72 -23.41 8.95
C PRO A 248 6.30 -21.93 9.04
N ALA A 249 5.26 -21.53 8.32
CA ALA A 249 4.80 -20.15 8.27
C ALA A 249 4.48 -19.58 9.67
N ARG A 250 3.89 -20.40 10.55
CA ARG A 250 3.65 -20.05 11.96
C ARG A 250 4.92 -19.61 12.69
N ARG A 251 6.04 -20.29 12.44
CA ARG A 251 7.33 -20.00 13.08
C ARG A 251 7.96 -18.76 12.47
N ALA A 252 7.92 -18.60 11.14
CA ALA A 252 8.37 -17.37 10.47
C ALA A 252 7.61 -16.13 10.99
N ARG A 253 6.29 -16.21 11.15
CA ARG A 253 5.49 -15.11 11.71
C ARG A 253 5.81 -14.82 13.17
N ALA A 254 6.03 -15.86 13.98
CA ALA A 254 6.45 -15.68 15.37
C ALA A 254 7.83 -14.99 15.45
N PHE A 255 8.74 -15.37 14.55
CA PHE A 255 10.07 -14.80 14.44
C PHE A 255 10.03 -13.31 14.04
N LEU A 256 9.26 -12.94 13.00
CA LEU A 256 9.08 -11.53 12.61
C LEU A 256 8.41 -10.69 13.70
N ARG A 257 7.46 -11.26 14.46
CA ARG A 257 6.87 -10.58 15.62
C ARG A 257 7.89 -10.29 16.71
N GLU A 258 8.84 -11.19 16.92
CA GLU A 258 9.91 -10.99 17.90
C GLU A 258 10.83 -9.83 17.48
N LEU A 259 11.17 -9.75 16.18
CA LEU A 259 11.91 -8.60 15.63
C LEU A 259 11.16 -7.28 15.85
N LEU A 260 9.85 -7.24 15.55
CA LEU A 260 9.02 -6.05 15.80
C LEU A 260 8.97 -5.69 17.29
N TRP A 261 8.79 -6.69 18.17
CA TRP A 261 8.73 -6.45 19.61
C TRP A 261 10.04 -5.88 20.16
N ARG A 262 11.19 -6.45 19.78
CA ARG A 262 12.53 -5.96 20.17
C ARG A 262 12.86 -4.59 19.58
N SER A 263 12.23 -4.23 18.47
CA SER A 263 12.34 -2.90 17.86
C SER A 263 11.60 -1.81 18.64
N GLY A 264 10.85 -2.17 19.69
CA GLY A 264 10.13 -1.23 20.53
C GLY A 264 8.81 -0.73 19.93
N SER A 265 8.22 0.30 20.54
CA SER A 265 6.87 0.76 20.21
C SER A 265 6.76 1.21 18.75
N GLN A 266 5.81 0.62 18.02
CA GLN A 266 5.43 1.02 16.66
C GLN A 266 4.88 2.47 16.69
N PRO A 267 5.40 3.38 15.84
CA PRO A 267 4.87 4.73 15.72
C PRO A 267 3.40 4.73 15.29
N ALA A 268 2.59 5.65 15.82
CA ALA A 268 1.16 5.74 15.49
C ALA A 268 0.90 6.09 14.01
N SER A 269 1.89 6.67 13.33
CA SER A 269 1.86 7.02 11.91
C SER A 269 2.20 5.87 10.98
N VAL A 270 2.70 4.74 11.50
CA VAL A 270 3.17 3.59 10.72
C VAL A 270 2.28 2.38 11.02
N ALA A 271 1.78 1.71 9.99
CA ALA A 271 1.18 0.39 10.03
C ALA A 271 2.26 -0.66 9.71
N ALA A 272 2.35 -1.71 10.53
CA ALA A 272 3.25 -2.83 10.29
C ALA A 272 2.45 -4.13 10.12
N GLU A 273 2.57 -4.76 8.96
CA GLU A 273 1.96 -6.05 8.66
C GLU A 273 3.03 -7.13 8.46
N ILE A 274 2.68 -8.38 8.73
CA ILE A 274 3.56 -9.54 8.49
C ILE A 274 2.96 -10.43 7.41
N PHE A 275 3.78 -10.78 6.43
CA PHE A 275 3.48 -11.70 5.36
C PHE A 275 4.33 -12.98 5.52
N PRO A 276 3.75 -14.19 5.50
CA PRO A 276 2.34 -14.47 5.24
C PRO A 276 1.40 -14.02 6.38
N LYS A 277 0.16 -13.67 6.05
CA LYS A 277 -0.86 -13.26 7.03
C LYS A 277 -1.45 -14.46 7.79
N GLN A 278 -1.38 -15.65 7.21
CA GLN A 278 -1.91 -16.90 7.75
C GLN A 278 -0.82 -17.95 7.98
N ASP A 279 -1.03 -18.81 8.97
CA ASP A 279 -0.12 -19.91 9.35
C ASP A 279 -0.26 -21.12 8.42
N GLU A 280 -1.43 -21.29 7.81
CA GLU A 280 -1.81 -22.45 7.02
C GLU A 280 -2.68 -22.01 5.83
N LEU A 281 -2.69 -22.81 4.77
CA LEU A 281 -3.64 -22.65 3.67
C LEU A 281 -4.98 -23.26 4.07
N THR A 282 -6.02 -22.44 4.17
CA THR A 282 -7.38 -22.90 4.48
C THR A 282 -8.23 -22.91 3.20
N GLY A 283 -8.66 -24.09 2.76
CA GLY A 283 -9.51 -24.25 1.57
C GLY A 283 -8.75 -24.25 0.23
N LYS A 284 -9.37 -23.70 -0.83
CA LYS A 284 -8.87 -23.76 -2.22
C LYS A 284 -8.02 -22.54 -2.67
N GLY A 285 -7.63 -21.68 -1.73
CA GLY A 285 -6.88 -20.46 -2.03
C GLY A 285 -5.36 -20.65 -1.98
N PHE A 286 -4.61 -19.71 -2.57
CA PHE A 286 -3.14 -19.69 -2.52
C PHE A 286 -2.58 -18.91 -1.32
N GLY A 287 -3.46 -18.39 -0.46
CA GLY A 287 -3.09 -17.50 0.64
C GLY A 287 -2.93 -16.05 0.19
N ASN A 288 -2.37 -15.22 1.07
CA ASN A 288 -2.02 -13.85 0.75
C ASN A 288 -0.77 -13.77 -0.16
N LEU A 289 -0.74 -12.74 -1.01
CA LEU A 289 0.36 -12.45 -1.92
C LEU A 289 1.15 -11.23 -1.45
N VAL A 290 2.40 -11.13 -1.89
CA VAL A 290 3.22 -9.92 -1.80
C VAL A 290 3.71 -9.52 -3.20
N LYS A 291 3.80 -8.22 -3.49
CA LYS A 291 4.44 -7.73 -4.72
C LYS A 291 5.94 -8.06 -4.66
N LEU A 292 6.52 -8.58 -5.75
CA LEU A 292 7.95 -8.83 -5.81
C LEU A 292 8.75 -7.53 -6.02
N PRO A 293 9.99 -7.43 -5.50
CA PRO A 293 10.80 -6.21 -5.60
C PRO A 293 11.34 -5.98 -7.01
N LEU A 294 11.94 -4.81 -7.26
CA LEU A 294 12.55 -4.40 -8.53
C LEU A 294 11.58 -4.24 -9.72
N GLY A 295 10.28 -4.39 -9.50
CA GLY A 295 9.25 -4.09 -10.50
C GLY A 295 8.76 -2.64 -10.41
N ILE A 296 7.85 -2.27 -11.30
CA ILE A 296 7.20 -0.94 -11.28
C ILE A 296 5.93 -0.98 -10.43
N HIS A 297 5.76 0.00 -9.55
CA HIS A 297 4.52 0.21 -8.82
C HIS A 297 3.50 0.94 -9.70
N GLN A 298 2.42 0.26 -10.11
CA GLN A 298 1.51 0.75 -11.16
C GLN A 298 0.78 2.07 -10.81
N ALA A 299 0.49 2.32 -9.52
CA ALA A 299 -0.22 3.53 -9.11
C ALA A 299 0.68 4.77 -8.97
N THR A 300 1.97 4.60 -8.69
CA THR A 300 2.93 5.71 -8.57
C THR A 300 3.88 5.80 -9.77
N THR A 301 3.89 4.77 -10.62
CA THR A 301 4.83 4.52 -11.73
C THR A 301 6.31 4.50 -11.34
N ARG A 302 6.62 4.54 -10.04
CA ARG A 302 7.99 4.50 -9.52
C ARG A 302 8.53 3.07 -9.52
N PRO A 303 9.84 2.89 -9.77
CA PRO A 303 10.50 1.60 -9.59
C PRO A 303 10.62 1.27 -8.10
N SER A 304 10.47 -0.01 -7.78
CA SER A 304 10.93 -0.58 -6.51
C SER A 304 12.46 -0.68 -6.51
N ARG A 305 13.08 -0.40 -5.36
CA ARG A 305 14.54 -0.40 -5.21
C ARG A 305 14.94 -1.07 -3.90
N PHE A 306 16.05 -1.82 -3.91
CA PHE A 306 16.67 -2.25 -2.66
C PHE A 306 17.42 -1.09 -2.03
N LEU A 307 17.45 -1.08 -0.70
CA LEU A 307 18.01 0.01 0.09
C LEU A 307 19.06 -0.54 1.04
N ASN A 308 20.11 0.24 1.24
CA ASN A 308 21.04 0.00 2.31
C ASN A 308 20.34 0.27 3.66
N PRO A 309 20.29 -0.70 4.59
CA PRO A 309 19.47 -0.57 5.79
C PRO A 309 19.97 0.48 6.80
N GLN A 310 21.19 1.01 6.66
CA GLN A 310 21.73 2.04 7.56
C GLN A 310 21.40 3.44 7.09
N ASN A 311 21.59 3.74 5.80
CA ASN A 311 21.44 5.10 5.27
C ASN A 311 20.23 5.26 4.32
N LEU A 312 19.53 4.17 3.99
CA LEU A 312 18.38 4.13 3.09
C LEU A 312 18.68 4.57 1.65
N GLU A 313 19.95 4.60 1.26
CA GLU A 313 20.35 4.87 -0.12
C GLU A 313 20.08 3.64 -1.00
N PRO A 314 19.65 3.83 -2.27
CA PRO A 314 19.47 2.73 -3.20
C PRO A 314 20.74 1.92 -3.43
N GLU A 315 20.60 0.59 -3.42
CA GLU A 315 21.69 -0.35 -3.74
C GLU A 315 21.50 -0.96 -5.13
N LEU A 316 22.62 -1.23 -5.82
CA LEU A 316 22.60 -1.95 -7.08
C LEU A 316 21.98 -3.34 -6.91
N ALA A 317 20.99 -3.65 -7.74
CA ALA A 317 20.19 -4.87 -7.63
C ALA A 317 21.04 -6.16 -7.58
N VAL A 318 22.04 -6.29 -8.45
CA VAL A 318 22.93 -7.47 -8.49
C VAL A 318 23.73 -7.61 -7.19
N ALA A 319 24.23 -6.50 -6.64
CA ALA A 319 25.00 -6.51 -5.40
C ALA A 319 24.10 -6.87 -4.20
N ALA A 320 22.92 -6.25 -4.10
CA ALA A 320 21.95 -6.54 -3.04
C ALA A 320 21.50 -8.02 -3.07
N LEU A 321 21.16 -8.55 -4.25
CA LEU A 321 20.72 -9.94 -4.39
C LEU A 321 21.83 -10.97 -4.13
N SER A 322 23.07 -10.64 -4.51
CA SER A 322 24.25 -11.46 -4.22
C SER A 322 24.57 -11.51 -2.73
N ALA A 323 24.25 -10.44 -2.00
CA ALA A 323 24.43 -10.36 -0.56
C ALA A 323 23.35 -11.11 0.25
N ILE A 324 22.27 -11.57 -0.39
CA ILE A 324 21.20 -12.31 0.31
C ILE A 324 21.75 -13.57 0.96
N GLN A 325 21.49 -13.69 2.26
CA GLN A 325 21.73 -14.89 3.06
C GLN A 325 20.43 -15.31 3.76
N PRO A 326 20.15 -16.61 3.86
CA PRO A 326 19.07 -17.09 4.69
C PRO A 326 19.42 -16.88 6.18
N VAL A 327 18.41 -16.80 7.03
CA VAL A 327 18.61 -16.79 8.48
C VAL A 327 19.28 -18.10 8.89
N ASP A 328 20.34 -18.00 9.71
CA ASP A 328 20.98 -19.17 10.32
C ASP A 328 19.96 -19.93 11.19
N PRO A 329 19.76 -21.25 10.97
CA PRO A 329 18.82 -22.03 11.76
C PRO A 329 19.04 -21.97 13.28
N ALA A 330 20.28 -21.88 13.76
CA ALA A 330 20.59 -21.77 15.18
C ALA A 330 20.14 -20.42 15.75
N ILE A 331 20.37 -19.32 15.02
CA ILE A 331 19.89 -17.98 15.39
C ILE A 331 18.35 -17.95 15.39
N PHE A 332 17.73 -18.56 14.37
CA PHE A 332 16.28 -18.68 14.27
C PHE A 332 15.67 -19.40 15.47
N GLU A 333 16.22 -20.56 15.85
CA GLU A 333 15.77 -21.31 17.02
C GLU A 333 16.03 -20.54 18.32
N GLN A 334 17.21 -19.94 18.48
CA GLN A 334 17.57 -19.18 19.68
C GLN A 334 16.58 -18.04 19.92
N ILE A 335 16.25 -17.24 18.90
CA ILE A 335 15.32 -16.11 19.01
C ILE A 335 13.92 -16.61 19.40
N LEU A 336 13.46 -17.73 18.84
CA LEU A 336 12.16 -18.32 19.18
C LEU A 336 12.14 -18.96 20.59
N GLN A 337 13.27 -19.48 21.07
CA GLN A 337 13.42 -20.09 22.40
C GLN A 337 13.57 -19.06 23.52
N GLN A 338 14.13 -17.89 23.23
CA GLN A 338 14.27 -16.77 24.18
C GLN A 338 12.94 -16.15 24.62
N ARG A 339 11.81 -16.74 24.24
CA ARG A 339 10.51 -16.45 24.83
C ARG A 339 10.56 -16.65 26.34
N VAL A 340 10.58 -15.54 27.07
CA VAL A 340 9.87 -15.45 28.35
C VAL A 340 8.39 -15.62 28.01
N ILE A 341 7.95 -16.86 28.03
CA ILE A 341 6.53 -17.20 28.18
C ILE A 341 6.15 -16.65 29.57
N PRO A 342 5.14 -15.77 29.71
CA PRO A 342 4.45 -15.72 30.99
C PRO A 342 3.73 -17.06 31.11
N LEU A 343 4.43 -18.05 31.68
CA LEU A 343 3.81 -19.26 32.19
C LEU A 343 2.75 -18.80 33.17
N ARG A 344 1.52 -19.29 33.00
CA ARG A 344 0.46 -19.14 34.00
C ARG A 344 1.05 -19.42 35.38
N ALA A 345 1.07 -18.41 36.25
CA ALA A 345 1.27 -18.64 37.66
C ALA A 345 0.01 -19.32 38.20
N SER A 346 0.22 -20.53 38.73
CA SER A 346 -0.74 -21.29 39.53
C SER A 346 -1.42 -20.40 40.57
N GLU A 347 -2.70 -20.67 40.81
CA GLU A 347 -3.43 -20.19 41.98
C GLU A 347 -2.60 -20.44 43.26
N ALA A 348 -2.33 -19.36 44.01
CA ALA A 348 -2.38 -19.33 45.48
C ALA A 348 -2.05 -17.92 46.02
N SER A 349 -2.88 -17.50 46.97
CA SER A 349 -2.68 -16.43 47.95
C SER A 349 -3.02 -15.00 47.55
N SER A 350 -4.26 -14.66 47.89
CA SER A 350 -4.85 -13.34 48.08
C SER A 350 -4.04 -12.40 48.99
N THR A 351 -3.83 -11.17 48.53
CA THR A 351 -4.07 -9.93 49.31
C THR A 351 -4.42 -8.78 48.34
N PRO A 352 -5.32 -7.85 48.72
CA PRO A 352 -5.88 -6.86 47.80
C PRO A 352 -4.95 -5.63 47.70
N VAL A 353 -4.54 -5.30 46.47
CA VAL A 353 -3.92 -4.00 46.17
C VAL A 353 -4.99 -3.11 45.52
N PRO A 354 -5.14 -1.83 45.92
CA PRO A 354 -6.30 -1.03 45.57
C PRO A 354 -6.32 -0.65 44.10
N ASN A 355 -7.53 -0.69 43.53
CA ASN A 355 -7.93 -0.07 42.27
C ASN A 355 -7.16 1.21 41.97
N SER A 356 -6.36 1.20 40.91
CA SER A 356 -6.14 2.40 40.12
C SER A 356 -5.79 2.04 38.69
N LEU A 357 -6.49 2.72 37.77
CA LEU A 357 -6.31 2.73 36.32
C LEU A 357 -6.89 1.53 35.57
N LEU A 358 -8.23 1.50 35.54
CA LEU A 358 -8.99 1.02 34.39
C LEU A 358 -8.63 1.87 33.16
N THR A 359 -7.57 1.49 32.46
CA THR A 359 -7.32 1.95 31.10
C THR A 359 -8.25 1.16 30.20
N THR A 360 -9.33 1.80 29.74
CA THR A 360 -10.28 1.23 28.76
C THR A 360 -9.54 0.68 27.54
N PRO A 361 -9.72 -0.61 27.17
CA PRO A 361 -9.11 -1.17 25.98
C PRO A 361 -9.76 -0.55 24.73
N THR A 362 -8.95 0.12 23.91
CA THR A 362 -9.35 0.54 22.57
C THR A 362 -9.51 -0.69 21.69
N LEU A 363 -10.75 -1.15 21.55
CA LEU A 363 -11.19 -2.19 20.61
C LEU A 363 -11.00 -1.73 19.15
N GLY A 364 -9.76 -1.78 18.66
CA GLY A 364 -9.37 -1.24 17.35
C GLY A 364 -9.59 -2.15 16.13
N SER A 365 -10.11 -3.39 16.29
CA SER A 365 -10.48 -4.23 15.15
C SER A 365 -11.54 -5.30 15.48
N PRO A 366 -12.35 -5.76 14.50
CA PRO A 366 -13.31 -6.86 14.69
C PRO A 366 -12.66 -8.17 15.18
N ARG A 367 -11.38 -8.37 14.86
CA ARG A 367 -10.61 -9.54 15.32
C ARG A 367 -10.23 -9.43 16.79
N ALA A 368 -9.77 -8.27 17.25
CA ALA A 368 -9.47 -8.04 18.66
C ALA A 368 -10.72 -8.19 19.53
N LEU A 369 -11.88 -7.77 19.02
CA LEU A 369 -13.17 -8.02 19.65
C LEU A 369 -13.50 -9.52 19.71
N ALA A 370 -13.34 -10.25 18.61
CA ALA A 370 -13.57 -11.70 18.61
C ALA A 370 -12.63 -12.46 19.57
N GLU A 371 -11.38 -12.03 19.69
CA GLU A 371 -10.41 -12.60 20.64
C GLU A 371 -10.82 -12.33 22.09
N ALA A 372 -11.24 -11.09 22.41
CA ALA A 372 -11.72 -10.72 23.73
C ALA A 372 -12.99 -11.48 24.14
N LEU A 373 -13.93 -11.71 23.20
CA LEU A 373 -15.15 -12.48 23.45
C LEU A 373 -14.83 -13.96 23.68
N ALA A 374 -13.90 -14.53 22.90
CA ALA A 374 -13.50 -15.92 23.02
C ALA A 374 -12.71 -16.21 24.32
N SER A 375 -12.09 -15.19 24.92
CA SER A 375 -11.37 -15.31 26.20
C SER A 375 -12.25 -15.26 27.45
N ILE A 376 -13.55 -15.01 27.32
CA ILE A 376 -14.47 -14.99 28.46
C ILE A 376 -14.58 -16.43 29.02
N GLU A 377 -14.29 -16.57 30.32
CA GLU A 377 -14.24 -17.84 31.03
C GLU A 377 -15.61 -18.52 31.11
N SER A 378 -15.63 -19.84 30.95
CA SER A 378 -16.83 -20.67 31.05
C SER A 378 -17.53 -20.54 32.41
N GLY A 379 -18.82 -20.88 32.45
CA GLY A 379 -19.63 -20.82 33.68
C GLY A 379 -20.25 -19.44 33.88
N LYS A 380 -20.14 -18.90 35.11
CA LYS A 380 -20.78 -17.63 35.49
C LYS A 380 -20.35 -16.43 34.63
N PRO A 381 -19.07 -16.25 34.24
CA PRO A 381 -18.65 -15.08 33.47
C PRO A 381 -19.25 -15.02 32.05
N VAL A 382 -19.37 -16.15 31.35
CA VAL A 382 -20.10 -16.21 30.07
C VAL A 382 -21.57 -15.86 30.26
N ALA A 383 -22.25 -16.41 31.26
CA ALA A 383 -23.67 -16.11 31.52
C ALA A 383 -23.88 -14.60 31.75
N GLU A 384 -23.09 -13.99 32.63
CA GLU A 384 -23.15 -12.56 32.91
C GLU A 384 -22.81 -11.70 31.67
N ALA A 385 -21.89 -12.17 30.81
CA ALA A 385 -21.56 -11.49 29.56
C ALA A 385 -22.69 -11.56 28.53
N VAL A 386 -23.37 -12.70 28.42
CA VAL A 386 -24.56 -12.86 27.58
C VAL A 386 -25.69 -11.96 28.11
N ASP A 387 -25.92 -11.94 29.42
CA ASP A 387 -26.95 -11.11 30.05
C ASP A 387 -26.74 -9.63 29.72
N ARG A 388 -25.50 -9.12 29.82
CA ARG A 388 -25.18 -7.75 29.42
C ARG A 388 -25.50 -7.45 27.96
N VAL A 389 -25.25 -8.38 27.04
CA VAL A 389 -25.59 -8.21 25.60
C VAL A 389 -27.10 -8.22 25.38
N VAL A 390 -27.81 -9.11 26.06
CA VAL A 390 -29.27 -9.22 26.01
C VAL A 390 -29.93 -7.97 26.61
N GLU A 391 -29.41 -7.45 27.71
CA GLU A 391 -29.91 -6.21 28.32
C GLU A 391 -29.57 -4.97 27.49
N GLY A 392 -28.37 -4.93 26.89
CA GLY A 392 -27.87 -3.79 26.13
C GLY A 392 -28.41 -3.66 24.71
N CYS A 393 -28.92 -4.73 24.09
CA CYS A 393 -29.40 -4.70 22.70
C CYS A 393 -30.85 -5.20 22.55
N ALA A 394 -31.76 -4.29 22.20
CA ALA A 394 -33.17 -4.60 21.98
C ALA A 394 -33.42 -5.68 20.91
N VAL A 395 -32.62 -5.71 19.84
CA VAL A 395 -32.76 -6.72 18.77
C VAL A 395 -32.36 -8.09 19.30
N ILE A 396 -31.18 -8.22 19.91
CA ILE A 396 -30.71 -9.50 20.45
C ILE A 396 -31.63 -10.00 21.57
N LYS A 397 -32.12 -9.10 22.42
CA LYS A 397 -33.10 -9.40 23.46
C LYS A 397 -34.33 -10.11 22.91
N GLU A 398 -34.93 -9.56 21.85
CA GLU A 398 -36.13 -10.13 21.27
C GLU A 398 -35.85 -11.45 20.56
N LEU A 399 -34.72 -11.58 19.85
CA LEU A 399 -34.34 -12.85 19.22
C LEU A 399 -34.11 -13.97 20.25
N VAL A 400 -33.50 -13.65 21.40
CA VAL A 400 -33.34 -14.60 22.51
C VAL A 400 -34.68 -14.97 23.11
N ARG A 401 -35.59 -14.00 23.29
CA ARG A 401 -36.96 -14.24 23.81
C ARG A 401 -37.71 -15.24 22.92
N LEU A 402 -37.75 -14.99 21.61
CA LEU A 402 -38.40 -15.88 20.63
C LEU A 402 -37.79 -17.29 20.66
N ALA A 403 -36.46 -17.40 20.65
CA ALA A 403 -35.77 -18.69 20.71
C ALA A 403 -35.98 -19.43 22.04
N SER A 404 -36.14 -18.70 23.15
CA SER A 404 -36.36 -19.27 24.48
C SER A 404 -37.78 -19.76 24.66
N GLU A 405 -38.77 -19.04 24.13
CA GLU A 405 -40.20 -19.39 24.21
C GLU A 405 -40.60 -20.50 23.21
N GLY A 406 -39.68 -20.89 22.31
CA GLY A 406 -39.94 -21.94 21.31
C GLY A 406 -40.78 -21.46 20.12
N GLU A 407 -40.88 -20.14 19.95
CA GLU A 407 -41.52 -19.53 18.79
C GLU A 407 -40.73 -19.82 17.50
N PRO A 408 -41.36 -19.78 16.31
CA PRO A 408 -40.67 -19.96 15.04
C PRO A 408 -39.57 -18.90 14.83
N VAL A 409 -38.31 -19.30 14.93
CA VAL A 409 -37.16 -18.42 14.68
C VAL A 409 -36.66 -18.60 13.25
N SER A 410 -36.58 -17.52 12.49
CA SER A 410 -36.04 -17.55 11.13
C SER A 410 -34.56 -17.94 11.10
N THR A 411 -34.10 -18.52 9.98
CA THR A 411 -32.68 -18.83 9.76
C THR A 411 -31.80 -17.59 9.91
N THR A 412 -32.29 -16.43 9.50
CA THR A 412 -31.60 -15.14 9.66
C THR A 412 -31.45 -14.77 11.14
N ALA A 413 -32.50 -14.93 11.95
CA ALA A 413 -32.45 -14.66 13.38
C ALA A 413 -31.50 -15.62 14.12
N LEU A 414 -31.52 -16.91 13.79
CA LEU A 414 -30.59 -17.90 14.33
C LEU A 414 -29.13 -17.55 14.00
N ARG A 415 -28.86 -17.12 12.76
CA ARG A 415 -27.53 -16.67 12.35
C ARG A 415 -27.09 -15.43 13.12
N CYS A 416 -27.99 -14.49 13.40
CA CYS A 416 -27.68 -13.30 14.19
C CYS A 416 -27.34 -13.65 15.64
N LEU A 417 -28.02 -14.63 16.24
CA LEU A 417 -27.70 -15.15 17.58
C LEU A 417 -26.34 -15.85 17.61
N LEU A 418 -26.05 -16.69 16.60
CA LEU A 418 -24.78 -17.39 16.45
C LEU A 418 -23.58 -16.44 16.30
N TYR A 419 -23.72 -15.39 15.50
CA TYR A 419 -22.69 -14.38 15.27
C TYR A 419 -22.73 -13.22 16.29
N SER A 420 -23.52 -13.35 17.35
CA SER A 420 -23.49 -12.45 18.52
C SER A 420 -23.13 -13.25 19.77
N ILE A 421 -24.12 -13.91 20.37
CA ILE A 421 -23.99 -14.67 21.62
C ILE A 421 -23.11 -15.90 21.42
N GLY A 422 -23.16 -16.54 20.24
CA GLY A 422 -22.35 -17.72 19.94
C GLY A 422 -20.83 -17.49 19.91
N LEU A 423 -20.38 -16.24 19.93
CA LEU A 423 -18.97 -15.85 20.00
C LEU A 423 -18.48 -15.61 21.44
N ILE A 424 -19.40 -15.50 22.40
CA ILE A 424 -19.11 -15.20 23.81
C ILE A 424 -18.69 -16.49 24.51
N GLY A 425 -17.40 -16.61 24.81
CA GLY A 425 -16.80 -17.79 25.41
C GLY A 425 -16.75 -19.01 24.48
N ARG A 426 -15.75 -19.87 24.69
CA ARG A 426 -15.63 -21.15 23.96
C ARG A 426 -16.67 -22.18 24.40
N GLU A 427 -17.11 -22.08 25.64
CA GLU A 427 -18.16 -22.92 26.24
C GLU A 427 -19.28 -22.00 26.72
N ASN A 428 -20.35 -21.97 25.94
CA ASN A 428 -21.50 -21.10 26.19
C ASN A 428 -22.78 -21.96 26.25
N PRO A 429 -23.25 -22.31 27.46
CA PRO A 429 -24.44 -23.13 27.61
C PRO A 429 -25.71 -22.39 27.17
N VAL A 430 -25.72 -21.05 27.17
CA VAL A 430 -26.90 -20.26 26.79
C VAL A 430 -27.21 -20.44 25.31
N ILE A 431 -26.23 -20.23 24.42
CA ILE A 431 -26.46 -20.45 22.98
C ILE A 431 -26.75 -21.91 22.65
N GLU A 432 -26.14 -22.86 23.37
CA GLU A 432 -26.40 -24.29 23.17
C GLU A 432 -27.84 -24.68 23.54
N GLN A 433 -28.39 -24.10 24.60
CA GLN A 433 -29.78 -24.27 24.99
C GLN A 433 -30.74 -23.64 23.98
N LEU A 434 -30.43 -22.43 23.47
CA LEU A 434 -31.24 -21.78 22.44
C LEU A 434 -31.30 -22.62 21.16
N LEU A 435 -30.16 -23.11 20.66
CA LEU A 435 -30.11 -23.96 19.47
C LEU A 435 -30.86 -25.28 19.67
N ALA A 436 -30.77 -25.87 20.87
CA ALA A 436 -31.51 -27.10 21.19
C ALA A 436 -33.03 -26.87 21.16
N ARG A 437 -33.53 -25.76 21.71
CA ARG A 437 -34.95 -25.40 21.69
C ARG A 437 -35.48 -25.12 20.29
N THR A 438 -34.65 -24.56 19.41
CA THR A 438 -35.05 -24.27 18.02
C THR A 438 -34.78 -25.43 17.05
N GLY A 439 -34.26 -26.57 17.53
CA GLY A 439 -33.93 -27.73 16.68
C GLY A 439 -32.75 -27.49 15.71
N THR A 440 -31.89 -26.53 16.00
CA THR A 440 -30.80 -26.11 15.11
C THR A 440 -29.54 -26.96 15.34
N SER A 441 -28.92 -27.41 14.25
CA SER A 441 -27.68 -28.20 14.30
C SER A 441 -26.52 -27.43 14.95
N ARG A 442 -25.77 -28.11 15.82
CA ARG A 442 -24.57 -27.57 16.49
C ARG A 442 -23.37 -27.37 15.56
N LYS A 443 -23.40 -27.92 14.34
CA LYS A 443 -22.30 -27.85 13.37
C LYS A 443 -21.83 -26.42 13.09
N GLU A 444 -22.76 -25.48 13.00
CA GLU A 444 -22.43 -24.08 12.71
C GLU A 444 -21.82 -23.37 13.93
N LEU A 445 -22.28 -23.69 15.15
CA LEU A 445 -21.68 -23.19 16.39
C LEU A 445 -20.25 -23.70 16.57
N GLU A 446 -20.01 -24.98 16.30
CA GLU A 446 -18.66 -25.57 16.32
C GLU A 446 -17.74 -24.92 15.28
N ARG A 447 -18.26 -24.64 14.08
CA ARG A 447 -17.51 -23.92 13.03
C ARG A 447 -17.14 -22.51 13.48
N ILE A 448 -18.07 -21.80 14.13
CA ILE A 448 -17.85 -20.45 14.64
C ILE A 448 -16.80 -20.46 15.76
N ARG A 449 -16.88 -21.41 16.71
CA ARG A 449 -15.93 -21.53 17.83
C ARG A 449 -14.51 -21.92 17.41
N ARG A 450 -14.34 -22.62 16.29
CA ARG A 450 -13.01 -22.97 15.74
C ARG A 450 -12.30 -21.76 15.10
N GLY A 451 -12.99 -20.66 14.83
CA GLY A 451 -12.42 -19.47 14.19
C GLY A 451 -12.64 -18.18 14.99
N LEU A 452 -11.96 -17.10 14.59
CA LEU A 452 -12.20 -15.75 15.09
C LEU A 452 -13.13 -15.01 14.13
N GLN A 453 -14.38 -15.46 14.08
CA GLN A 453 -15.38 -14.87 13.19
C GLN A 453 -15.72 -13.45 13.67
N SER A 454 -15.84 -12.52 12.73
CA SER A 454 -16.30 -11.17 13.05
C SER A 454 -17.74 -11.22 13.58
N PRO A 455 -18.03 -10.58 14.73
CA PRO A 455 -19.39 -10.46 15.24
C PRO A 455 -20.31 -9.80 14.23
N ILE A 456 -21.62 -10.02 14.27
CA ILE A 456 -22.54 -9.29 13.40
C ILE A 456 -22.59 -7.80 13.78
N GLY A 457 -22.52 -6.92 12.78
CA GLY A 457 -22.57 -5.47 13.00
C GLY A 457 -24.00 -4.93 13.13
N CYS A 458 -24.17 -3.81 13.84
CA CYS A 458 -25.47 -3.16 14.05
C CYS A 458 -26.16 -2.79 12.72
N LYS A 459 -25.40 -2.33 11.71
CA LYS A 459 -25.94 -2.02 10.37
C LYS A 459 -26.70 -3.21 9.77
N ARG A 460 -26.10 -4.40 9.80
CA ARG A 460 -26.75 -5.62 9.28
C ARG A 460 -27.96 -6.05 10.12
N LEU A 461 -27.88 -5.89 11.45
CA LEU A 461 -29.03 -6.15 12.32
C LEU A 461 -30.20 -5.21 12.01
N HIS A 462 -29.93 -3.94 11.73
CA HIS A 462 -30.96 -2.97 11.36
C HIS A 462 -31.57 -3.26 9.98
N GLU A 463 -30.76 -3.71 9.01
CA GLU A 463 -31.24 -4.17 7.69
C GLU A 463 -32.16 -5.39 7.81
N TYR A 464 -31.84 -6.35 8.69
CA TYR A 464 -32.66 -7.56 8.87
C TYR A 464 -33.88 -7.37 9.76
N PHE A 465 -33.82 -6.47 10.74
CA PHE A 465 -34.88 -6.26 11.74
C PHE A 465 -35.18 -4.77 11.95
N PRO A 466 -35.71 -4.07 10.93
CA PRO A 466 -35.91 -2.61 10.98
C PRO A 466 -36.87 -2.19 12.10
N ASP A 467 -37.93 -2.96 12.37
CA ASP A 467 -38.91 -2.63 13.41
C ASP A 467 -38.35 -2.77 14.84
N LEU A 468 -37.49 -3.76 15.07
CA LEU A 468 -36.77 -3.92 16.34
C LEU A 468 -35.67 -2.87 16.48
N ALA A 469 -35.01 -2.51 15.39
CA ALA A 469 -33.98 -1.47 15.36
C ALA A 469 -34.52 -0.09 15.75
N ARG A 470 -35.81 0.21 15.51
CA ARG A 470 -36.46 1.44 16.00
C ARG A 470 -36.42 1.58 17.53
N ARG A 471 -36.30 0.46 18.25
CA ARG A 471 -36.20 0.41 19.72
C ARG A 471 -34.75 0.42 20.23
N CYS A 472 -33.77 0.55 19.33
CA CYS A 472 -32.35 0.55 19.68
C CYS A 472 -31.97 1.84 20.43
N THR A 473 -31.31 1.67 21.58
CA THR A 473 -30.82 2.77 22.42
C THR A 473 -29.30 2.83 22.49
N CYS A 474 -28.60 2.04 21.67
CA CYS A 474 -27.14 2.06 21.60
C CYS A 474 -26.63 3.42 21.07
N PRO A 475 -25.56 3.99 21.65
CA PRO A 475 -24.99 5.22 21.13
C PRO A 475 -24.37 5.02 19.75
N GLU A 476 -24.29 6.10 18.96
CA GLU A 476 -23.57 6.09 17.69
C GLU A 476 -22.08 5.83 17.94
N VAL A 477 -21.51 4.97 17.10
CA VAL A 477 -20.09 4.65 17.14
C VAL A 477 -19.34 5.75 16.39
N PRO A 478 -18.18 6.23 16.86
CA PRO A 478 -17.37 7.20 16.11
C PRO A 478 -17.13 6.70 14.69
N GLU A 479 -16.94 7.62 13.72
CA GLU A 479 -16.85 7.33 12.27
C GLU A 479 -15.87 6.20 11.87
N ALA A 480 -14.95 5.80 12.76
CA ALA A 480 -13.98 4.73 12.57
C ALA A 480 -14.26 3.39 13.31
N GLY A 481 -15.38 3.23 14.02
CA GLY A 481 -15.61 2.07 14.89
C GLY A 481 -16.59 1.02 14.34
N TYR A 482 -16.32 -0.26 14.66
CA TYR A 482 -17.21 -1.39 14.32
C TYR A 482 -18.37 -1.52 15.33
N ALA A 483 -19.53 -0.95 15.00
CA ALA A 483 -20.72 -1.05 15.85
C ALA A 483 -21.29 -2.47 15.91
N THR A 484 -21.35 -3.07 17.10
CA THR A 484 -21.91 -4.41 17.30
C THR A 484 -22.42 -4.61 18.73
N PRO A 485 -23.53 -5.37 18.95
CA PRO A 485 -24.10 -5.59 20.27
C PRO A 485 -23.16 -6.34 21.23
N VAL A 486 -22.22 -7.14 20.72
CA VAL A 486 -21.31 -7.91 21.59
C VAL A 486 -20.30 -7.04 22.33
N LEU A 487 -20.22 -5.74 22.03
CA LEU A 487 -19.46 -4.79 22.84
C LEU A 487 -19.93 -4.75 24.30
N PHE A 488 -21.22 -5.03 24.56
CA PHE A 488 -21.75 -5.11 25.93
C PHE A 488 -21.19 -6.30 26.74
N ALA A 489 -20.67 -7.34 26.07
CA ALA A 489 -20.12 -8.52 26.74
C ALA A 489 -18.85 -8.20 27.56
N LEU A 490 -18.12 -7.13 27.24
CA LEU A 490 -16.76 -6.86 27.75
C LEU A 490 -16.68 -5.99 29.02
N SER A 491 -17.81 -5.64 29.63
CA SER A 491 -17.93 -4.80 30.84
C SER A 491 -17.51 -3.33 30.63
N ASN A 492 -18.48 -2.44 30.81
CA ASN A 492 -18.47 -0.99 30.62
C ASN A 492 -18.29 -0.55 29.16
N PRO A 493 -19.37 -0.18 28.44
CA PRO A 493 -19.20 0.38 27.09
C PRO A 493 -18.35 1.65 27.18
N PRO A 494 -17.54 1.99 26.16
CA PRO A 494 -17.00 3.34 26.08
C PRO A 494 -18.18 4.30 26.17
N ARG A 495 -18.12 5.28 27.08
CA ARG A 495 -19.15 6.32 27.17
C ARG A 495 -19.09 7.13 25.88
N PHE A 496 -19.88 6.74 24.90
CA PHE A 496 -20.08 7.48 23.67
C PHE A 496 -21.12 8.57 23.97
N ALA A 497 -20.70 9.83 23.90
CA ALA A 497 -21.54 10.96 24.17
C ALA A 497 -22.69 11.03 23.15
N ARG A 498 -23.89 11.33 23.64
CA ARG A 498 -25.11 11.50 22.83
C ARG A 498 -25.04 12.85 22.12
N PRO A 499 -25.18 12.96 20.78
CA PRO A 499 -25.58 14.22 20.19
C PRO A 499 -27.01 14.52 20.64
N GLN A 500 -27.28 15.73 21.14
CA GLN A 500 -28.65 16.17 21.36
C GLN A 500 -29.41 16.08 20.03
N ARG A 501 -30.49 15.29 19.98
CA ARG A 501 -31.38 15.26 18.82
C ARG A 501 -32.14 16.57 18.79
N VAL A 502 -31.88 17.40 17.77
CA VAL A 502 -32.81 18.44 17.37
C VAL A 502 -33.93 17.75 16.59
N SER A 503 -35.18 17.95 16.99
CA SER A 503 -36.36 17.40 16.32
C SER A 503 -36.50 17.96 14.90
N PRO A 504 -37.05 17.19 13.94
CA PRO A 504 -37.31 17.68 12.61
C PRO A 504 -38.53 18.60 12.65
N VAL A 505 -38.30 19.91 12.74
CA VAL A 505 -39.30 20.93 12.45
C VAL A 505 -38.78 21.71 11.25
N GLU A 506 -39.47 21.45 10.14
CA GLU A 506 -39.81 22.38 9.06
C GLU A 506 -38.65 23.09 8.33
N ALA A 507 -38.46 22.65 7.09
CA ALA A 507 -37.80 23.42 6.04
C ALA A 507 -38.61 24.68 5.74
N ASP A 508 -38.31 25.78 6.43
CA ASP A 508 -38.51 27.16 5.99
C ASP A 508 -38.01 28.09 7.10
N GLU A 509 -36.74 28.49 7.04
CA GLU A 509 -36.17 29.74 7.58
C GLU A 509 -34.64 29.67 7.47
N TRP A 510 -34.14 29.74 6.23
CA TRP A 510 -32.71 29.90 5.97
C TRP A 510 -32.37 31.40 6.07
N LEU A 511 -32.29 31.93 7.29
CA LEU A 511 -31.70 33.25 7.63
C LEU A 511 -31.62 33.41 9.16
N GLY A 512 -30.41 33.30 9.74
CA GLY A 512 -30.18 33.60 11.16
C GLY A 512 -28.80 33.20 11.70
N ASP A 513 -27.87 34.16 11.69
CA ASP A 513 -26.63 34.34 12.46
C ASP A 513 -25.55 33.24 12.50
N THR A 514 -24.59 33.36 11.58
CA THR A 514 -23.23 32.83 11.72
C THR A 514 -22.46 33.57 12.83
N PRO A 515 -21.53 32.92 13.55
CA PRO A 515 -20.70 33.60 14.54
C PRO A 515 -19.81 34.62 13.83
N SER A 516 -19.87 35.89 14.24
CA SER A 516 -19.05 36.95 13.65
C SER A 516 -17.57 36.68 13.91
N ALA A 517 -16.80 36.41 12.85
CA ALA A 517 -15.35 36.51 12.88
C ALA A 517 -14.95 37.91 13.39
N SER A 518 -13.91 37.99 14.23
CA SER A 518 -13.47 39.28 14.76
C SER A 518 -13.05 40.21 13.62
N LYS A 519 -13.09 41.53 13.83
CA LYS A 519 -12.63 42.50 12.82
C LYS A 519 -11.17 42.27 12.44
N GLU A 520 -10.36 41.75 13.36
CA GLU A 520 -8.99 41.29 13.08
C GLU A 520 -8.96 40.06 12.16
N ASP A 521 -9.82 39.06 12.38
CA ASP A 521 -9.88 37.85 11.54
C ASP A 521 -10.33 38.16 10.11
N LEU A 522 -11.33 39.02 9.95
CA LEU A 522 -11.80 39.46 8.63
C LEU A 522 -10.73 40.26 7.88
N LYS A 523 -9.98 41.13 8.58
CA LYS A 523 -8.84 41.85 7.98
C LYS A 523 -7.72 40.89 7.55
N ALA A 524 -7.42 39.86 8.35
CA ALA A 524 -6.40 38.88 8.02
C ALA A 524 -6.79 38.02 6.81
N ILE A 525 -8.07 37.65 6.71
CA ILE A 525 -8.62 36.89 5.58
C ILE A 525 -8.62 37.75 4.31
N ILE A 526 -9.07 39.01 4.38
CA ILE A 526 -9.07 39.94 3.25
C ILE A 526 -7.63 40.18 2.76
N ALA A 527 -6.69 40.48 3.66
CA ALA A 527 -5.28 40.67 3.29
C ALA A 527 -4.63 39.41 2.69
N ARG A 528 -5.10 38.21 3.06
CA ARG A 528 -4.65 36.95 2.47
C ARG A 528 -5.23 36.74 1.06
N LEU A 529 -6.49 37.09 0.86
CA LEU A 529 -7.15 37.01 -0.45
C LEU A 529 -6.55 38.03 -1.44
N GLU A 530 -6.29 39.26 -1.00
CA GLU A 530 -5.64 40.29 -1.83
C GLU A 530 -4.22 39.86 -2.25
N ARG A 531 -3.44 39.25 -1.33
CA ARG A 531 -2.12 38.67 -1.67
C ARG A 531 -2.21 37.52 -2.68
N MET A 532 -3.21 36.64 -2.53
CA MET A 532 -3.44 35.57 -3.49
C MET A 532 -3.86 36.10 -4.86
N GLU A 533 -4.66 37.17 -4.89
CA GLU A 533 -5.07 37.83 -6.14
C GLU A 533 -3.88 38.52 -6.83
N GLU A 534 -3.01 39.18 -6.08
CA GLU A 534 -1.75 39.78 -6.59
C GLU A 534 -0.81 38.72 -7.19
N ILE A 535 -0.64 37.58 -6.49
CA ILE A 535 0.16 36.46 -6.97
C ILE A 535 -0.42 35.89 -8.27
N LEU A 536 -1.75 35.72 -8.34
CA LEU A 536 -2.42 35.24 -9.54
C LEU A 536 -2.34 36.26 -10.69
N ARG A 537 -2.41 37.56 -10.40
CA ARG A 537 -2.26 38.63 -11.39
C ARG A 537 -0.85 38.69 -11.96
N ASN A 538 0.17 38.49 -11.12
CA ASN A 538 1.58 38.39 -11.55
C ASN A 538 1.87 37.11 -12.33
N PHE A 539 1.23 36.00 -11.95
CA PHE A 539 1.36 34.71 -12.65
C PHE A 539 0.65 34.70 -14.01
N LEU A 540 -0.43 35.47 -14.17
CA LEU A 540 -1.21 35.57 -15.41
C LEU A 540 -0.83 36.79 -16.29
N GLY A 541 -0.09 37.75 -15.75
CA GLY A 541 0.29 39.00 -16.42
C GLY A 541 1.63 38.97 -17.18
N THR A 542 2.36 37.85 -17.17
CA THR A 542 3.61 37.71 -17.94
C THR A 542 3.38 36.91 -19.23
N ARG A 543 2.68 37.53 -20.18
CA ARG A 543 2.83 37.21 -21.61
C ARG A 543 3.69 38.31 -22.25
N PRO A 544 4.70 37.96 -23.06
CA PRO A 544 5.54 38.95 -23.73
C PRO A 544 4.82 39.48 -24.96
N ASP A 545 4.34 40.72 -24.90
CA ASP A 545 3.85 41.43 -26.08
C ASP A 545 4.99 42.17 -26.77
N THR A 546 5.26 41.72 -28.00
CA THR A 546 5.58 42.49 -29.20
C THR A 546 6.69 43.54 -29.19
N VAL A 547 7.64 43.32 -30.10
CA VAL A 547 8.56 44.27 -30.73
C VAL A 547 7.87 45.58 -31.15
N ASN A 548 8.45 46.74 -30.80
CA ASN A 548 8.68 47.82 -31.76
C ASN A 548 9.86 48.73 -31.32
N PRO A 549 10.63 49.31 -32.27
CA PRO A 549 11.92 49.95 -32.07
C PRO A 549 11.79 51.47 -31.87
N ALA A 550 12.94 52.10 -31.60
CA ALA A 550 13.21 53.55 -31.56
C ALA A 550 13.15 54.22 -30.19
N SER A 551 14.33 54.36 -29.58
CA SER A 551 14.84 55.53 -28.86
C SER A 551 16.16 55.11 -28.20
N LEU A 552 17.31 55.29 -28.88
CA LEU A 552 18.15 56.47 -28.80
C LEU A 552 18.50 56.90 -27.38
N SER A 553 19.82 56.91 -27.16
CA SER A 553 20.59 57.74 -26.24
C SER A 553 20.24 57.68 -24.75
N GLU A 554 21.16 57.15 -23.95
CA GLU A 554 21.98 57.98 -23.07
C GLU A 554 23.07 57.13 -22.38
N GLU A 555 24.26 57.73 -22.27
CA GLU A 555 25.51 57.15 -21.76
C GLU A 555 25.52 56.99 -20.22
N PRO A 556 26.42 56.15 -19.68
CA PRO A 556 26.53 55.88 -18.25
C PRO A 556 27.45 56.89 -17.53
N PRO A 557 27.28 57.14 -16.21
CA PRO A 557 28.25 57.89 -15.44
C PRO A 557 29.13 56.94 -14.60
N TRP A 558 30.44 56.98 -14.80
CA TRP A 558 31.38 56.81 -13.68
C TRP A 558 32.76 57.46 -13.95
N ALA A 559 33.12 58.31 -12.98
CA ALA A 559 34.44 58.65 -12.45
C ALA A 559 35.50 59.34 -13.35
N ASP A 560 35.85 60.58 -12.96
CA ASP A 560 37.19 61.01 -12.44
C ASP A 560 38.42 60.35 -13.10
N GLU A 561 39.40 61.04 -13.67
CA GLU A 561 40.09 62.29 -13.29
C GLU A 561 40.97 62.79 -14.48
N PRO A 562 41.50 64.03 -14.45
CA PRO A 562 42.28 64.60 -15.55
C PRO A 562 43.79 64.43 -15.33
N GLN A 563 44.57 64.27 -16.40
CA GLN A 563 45.78 65.08 -16.64
C GLN A 563 46.39 64.87 -18.03
N THR A 564 46.77 66.02 -18.57
CA THR A 564 47.42 66.33 -19.84
C THR A 564 48.87 65.81 -19.94
N THR A 565 49.31 65.35 -21.13
CA THR A 565 50.50 65.85 -21.85
C THR A 565 50.75 65.09 -23.16
N GLY A 566 50.96 65.83 -24.26
CA GLY A 566 52.02 65.55 -25.24
C GLY A 566 51.77 64.59 -26.41
N PRO A 567 51.93 65.01 -27.69
CA PRO A 567 51.74 64.19 -28.90
C PRO A 567 53.10 63.71 -29.49
N PRO A 568 53.19 63.27 -30.75
CA PRO A 568 52.67 62.02 -31.34
C PRO A 568 53.80 61.24 -32.06
N VAL A 569 53.77 59.91 -32.19
CA VAL A 569 54.53 59.24 -33.27
C VAL A 569 53.83 57.99 -33.78
N ASP A 570 53.86 57.96 -35.10
CA ASP A 570 53.36 57.05 -36.13
C ASP A 570 54.12 55.70 -36.19
N GLN A 571 53.54 54.79 -36.97
CA GLN A 571 54.14 53.60 -37.63
C GLN A 571 54.30 52.30 -36.84
N GLY A 572 53.57 51.28 -37.34
CA GLY A 572 54.29 50.24 -38.06
C GLY A 572 54.38 48.87 -37.39
N ASN A 573 53.49 47.99 -37.86
CA ASN A 573 53.85 46.70 -38.47
C ASN A 573 54.29 45.51 -37.58
N SER A 574 53.69 44.37 -37.93
CA SER A 574 54.31 43.04 -38.03
C SER A 574 54.56 42.19 -36.77
N ARG A 575 53.79 41.09 -36.74
CA ARG A 575 54.19 39.69 -36.48
C ARG A 575 54.91 39.38 -35.16
N ARG A 576 54.26 38.54 -34.33
CA ARG A 576 54.59 37.11 -34.21
C ARG A 576 53.48 36.36 -33.49
#